data_AF-A0A078AUQ2-F1
#
_entry.id   AF-A0A078AUQ2-F1
#
_cell.length_a   1.000
_cell.length_b   1.000
_cell.length_c   1.000
_cell.angle_alpha   90.00
_cell.angle_beta   90.00
_cell.angle_gamma   90.00
#
_symmetry.space_group_name_H-M   'P 1'
#
loop_
_entity.id
_entity.type
_entity.pdbx_description
1 polymer ?
#
loop_
_entity_poly.entity_id
_entity_poly.type
_entity_poly.pdbx_seq_one_letter_code
_entity_poly.pdbx_strand_id
1 'polypeptide(L)'
;MFLKEAISLLLENRPENPILFLADHQVNSNILKAYRLITLNKYDTKSFADNVFQAYTLIEKDHGNSGVKGIDFIKLAQMLCIDYPSEILHGILRLLDKREEENVEFDEFLCGIKTILLFDNYFEEMEQIFKYLDNNKQGKIKKDIASQKSELRVPSIEDVESVYQSMAVEEDGLLNYDEYLILLFKVTLDNFGE
;
A
#
# COMPACT_ATOMS: atom_id res chain seq x y z
N MET A 1 -30.32 -4.37 -17.97
CA MET A 1 -28.97 -4.96 -17.96
C MET A 1 -28.29 -4.75 -16.59
N PHE A 2 -28.31 -3.54 -16.02
CA PHE A 2 -27.68 -3.18 -14.74
C PHE A 2 -28.08 -3.96 -13.48
N LEU A 3 -29.33 -4.42 -13.34
CA LEU A 3 -29.78 -5.07 -12.10
C LEU A 3 -29.13 -6.45 -11.89
N LYS A 4 -28.87 -7.19 -12.98
CA LYS A 4 -28.30 -8.54 -12.89
C LYS A 4 -26.84 -8.50 -12.42
N GLU A 5 -26.06 -7.54 -12.92
CA GLU A 5 -24.68 -7.30 -12.50
C GLU A 5 -24.60 -6.78 -11.06
N ALA A 6 -25.48 -5.86 -10.66
CA ALA A 6 -25.58 -5.40 -9.28
C ALA A 6 -25.92 -6.54 -8.32
N ILE A 7 -26.83 -7.44 -8.71
CA ILE A 7 -27.17 -8.63 -7.92
C ILE A 7 -25.98 -9.59 -7.84
N SER A 8 -25.27 -9.86 -8.94
CA SER A 8 -24.05 -10.68 -8.93
C SER A 8 -22.98 -10.11 -7.99
N LEU A 9 -22.70 -8.80 -8.08
CA LEU A 9 -21.71 -8.13 -7.23
C LEU A 9 -22.06 -8.25 -5.73
N LEU A 10 -23.33 -8.11 -5.38
CA LEU A 10 -23.80 -8.24 -4.00
C LEU A 10 -23.74 -9.69 -3.50
N LEU A 11 -24.05 -10.66 -4.36
CA LEU A 11 -24.04 -12.07 -3.99
C LEU A 11 -22.61 -12.61 -3.80
N GLU A 12 -21.66 -12.13 -4.61
CA GLU A 12 -20.24 -12.48 -4.52
C GLU A 12 -19.57 -11.84 -3.32
N ASN A 13 -19.77 -10.54 -3.10
CA ASN A 13 -19.01 -9.77 -2.10
C ASN A 13 -19.70 -9.63 -0.74
N ARG A 14 -21.02 -9.86 -0.67
CA ARG A 14 -21.85 -9.81 0.55
C ARG A 14 -21.50 -8.66 1.52
N PRO A 15 -21.50 -7.40 1.04
CA PRO A 15 -21.13 -6.25 1.86
C PRO A 15 -22.16 -6.01 2.98
N GLU A 16 -21.69 -5.48 4.12
CA GLU A 16 -22.55 -5.15 5.27
C GLU A 16 -23.61 -4.08 4.93
N ASN A 17 -23.29 -3.16 4.02
CA ASN A 17 -24.21 -2.14 3.54
C ASN A 17 -24.38 -2.21 2.00
N PRO A 18 -25.31 -3.03 1.50
CA PRO A 18 -25.52 -3.25 0.07
C PRO A 18 -25.84 -1.98 -0.74
N ILE A 19 -26.58 -1.05 -0.15
CA ILE A 19 -27.01 0.18 -0.85
C ILE A 19 -25.85 1.15 -0.97
N LEU A 20 -25.08 1.37 0.10
CA LEU A 20 -23.87 2.20 0.06
C LEU A 20 -22.83 1.59 -0.88
N PHE A 21 -22.63 0.27 -0.81
CA PHE A 21 -21.76 -0.47 -1.72
C PHE A 21 -22.14 -0.25 -3.19
N LEU A 22 -23.42 -0.34 -3.54
CA LEU A 22 -23.88 -0.10 -4.92
C LEU A 22 -23.80 1.38 -5.34
N ALA A 23 -24.09 2.32 -4.43
CA ALA A 23 -24.01 3.75 -4.69
C ALA A 23 -22.57 4.20 -4.94
N ASP A 24 -21.63 3.65 -4.16
CA ASP A 24 -20.20 3.82 -4.38
C ASP A 24 -19.80 3.29 -5.77
N HIS A 25 -20.31 2.12 -6.17
CA HIS A 25 -20.06 1.51 -7.50
C HIS A 25 -20.67 2.28 -8.69
N GLN A 26 -21.53 3.28 -8.46
CA GLN A 26 -21.99 4.20 -9.50
C GLN A 26 -21.01 5.34 -9.82
N VAL A 27 -19.96 5.56 -9.01
CA VAL A 27 -18.92 6.57 -9.31
C VAL A 27 -18.01 6.07 -10.43
N ASN A 28 -17.91 6.89 -11.48
CA ASN A 28 -17.80 6.48 -12.90
C ASN A 28 -16.38 6.33 -13.48
N SER A 29 -15.39 5.89 -12.68
CA SER A 29 -14.04 5.64 -13.20
C SER A 29 -13.61 4.18 -13.00
N ASN A 30 -13.07 3.56 -14.05
CA ASN A 30 -12.56 2.19 -13.97
C ASN A 30 -11.42 2.08 -12.96
N ILE A 31 -10.65 3.16 -12.73
CA ILE A 31 -9.60 3.19 -11.71
C ILE A 31 -10.15 3.00 -10.29
N LEU A 32 -11.32 3.60 -9.98
CA LEU A 32 -11.93 3.50 -8.66
C LEU A 32 -12.55 2.11 -8.44
N LYS A 33 -13.10 1.52 -9.51
CA LYS A 33 -13.58 0.13 -9.48
C LYS A 33 -12.41 -0.84 -9.29
N ALA A 34 -11.30 -0.61 -9.99
CA ALA A 34 -10.07 -1.39 -9.85
C ALA A 34 -9.51 -1.31 -8.42
N TYR A 35 -9.39 -0.11 -7.86
CA TYR A 35 -9.03 0.11 -6.46
C TYR A 35 -9.89 -0.74 -5.51
N ARG A 36 -11.22 -0.67 -5.64
CA ARG A 36 -12.13 -1.46 -4.80
C ARG A 36 -11.94 -2.96 -4.96
N LEU A 37 -11.75 -3.45 -6.18
CA LEU A 37 -11.51 -4.88 -6.40
C LEU A 37 -10.26 -5.38 -5.68
N ILE A 38 -9.20 -4.57 -5.70
CA ILE A 38 -7.93 -4.88 -5.05
C ILE A 38 -8.10 -4.88 -3.53
N THR A 39 -8.84 -3.92 -2.97
CA THR A 39 -9.03 -3.79 -1.52
C THR A 39 -10.17 -4.64 -0.95
N LEU A 40 -10.89 -5.42 -1.77
CA LEU A 40 -12.03 -6.25 -1.33
C LEU A 40 -11.60 -7.41 -0.42
N ASN A 41 -10.44 -8.00 -0.68
CA ASN A 41 -9.94 -9.17 0.04
C ASN A 41 -8.48 -8.95 0.44
N LYS A 42 -8.03 -9.65 1.48
CA LYS A 42 -6.62 -9.73 1.79
C LYS A 42 -5.84 -10.36 0.62
N TYR A 43 -4.63 -9.88 0.40
CA TYR A 43 -3.77 -10.26 -0.71
C TYR A 43 -3.37 -11.75 -0.75
N ASP A 44 -3.48 -12.44 0.40
CA ASP A 44 -3.16 -13.86 0.60
C ASP A 44 -4.32 -14.82 0.27
N THR A 45 -5.48 -14.27 -0.10
CA THR A 45 -6.66 -15.07 -0.48
C THR A 45 -6.55 -15.63 -1.89
N LYS A 46 -7.12 -16.83 -2.13
CA LYS A 46 -7.08 -17.50 -3.44
C LYS A 46 -7.69 -16.65 -4.58
N SER A 47 -8.72 -15.86 -4.27
CA SER A 47 -9.41 -14.99 -5.22
C SER A 47 -8.68 -13.67 -5.49
N PHE A 48 -7.60 -13.37 -4.77
CA PHE A 48 -6.90 -12.09 -4.92
C PHE A 48 -6.33 -11.90 -6.33
N ALA A 49 -5.70 -12.93 -6.91
CA ALA A 49 -5.17 -12.86 -8.27
C ALA A 49 -6.28 -12.59 -9.29
N ASP A 50 -7.46 -13.20 -9.11
CA ASP A 50 -8.63 -12.97 -9.96
C ASP A 50 -9.15 -11.52 -9.82
N ASN A 51 -9.16 -10.98 -8.61
CA ASN A 51 -9.53 -9.58 -8.36
C ASN A 51 -8.56 -8.60 -9.03
N VAL A 52 -7.26 -8.83 -8.91
CA VAL A 52 -6.22 -8.00 -9.55
C VAL A 52 -6.31 -8.10 -11.07
N PHE A 53 -6.59 -9.29 -11.62
CA PHE A 53 -6.82 -9.46 -13.05
C PHE A 53 -8.06 -8.70 -13.54
N GLN A 54 -9.16 -8.76 -12.79
CA GLN A 54 -10.35 -7.96 -13.08
C GLN A 54 -10.07 -6.46 -13.00
N ALA A 55 -9.31 -6.01 -11.99
CA ALA A 55 -8.87 -4.62 -11.87
C ALA A 55 -8.04 -4.17 -13.08
N TYR A 56 -7.08 -4.99 -13.51
CA TYR A 56 -6.26 -4.74 -14.70
C TYR A 56 -7.13 -4.59 -15.96
N THR A 57 -7.99 -5.56 -16.23
CA THR A 57 -8.87 -5.55 -17.42
C THR A 57 -9.89 -4.41 -17.40
N LEU A 58 -10.27 -3.89 -16.23
CA LEU A 58 -11.11 -2.69 -16.13
C LEU A 58 -10.35 -1.43 -16.57
N ILE A 59 -9.12 -1.25 -16.09
CA ILE A 59 -8.30 -0.09 -16.46
C ILE A 59 -7.91 -0.16 -17.94
N GLU A 60 -7.59 -1.35 -18.44
CA GLU A 60 -7.23 -1.58 -19.85
C GLU A 60 -8.30 -1.10 -20.84
N LYS A 61 -9.59 -1.19 -20.45
CA LYS A 61 -10.72 -0.75 -21.27
C LYS A 61 -10.72 0.75 -21.52
N ASP A 62 -10.14 1.56 -20.64
CA ASP A 62 -10.02 3.00 -20.84
C ASP A 62 -9.07 3.33 -22.00
N HIS A 63 -8.19 2.38 -22.35
CA HIS A 63 -7.24 2.49 -23.47
C HIS A 63 -7.63 1.62 -24.68
N GLY A 64 -8.90 1.23 -24.79
CA GLY A 64 -9.37 0.42 -25.92
C GLY A 64 -8.77 -0.99 -25.97
N ASN A 65 -8.43 -1.57 -24.80
CA ASN A 65 -7.78 -2.88 -24.65
C ASN A 65 -6.36 -2.92 -25.24
N SER A 66 -5.59 -1.84 -25.08
CA SER A 66 -4.19 -1.76 -25.53
C SER A 66 -3.17 -1.90 -24.40
N GLY A 67 -3.56 -2.49 -23.27
CA GLY A 67 -2.78 -2.50 -22.03
C GLY A 67 -3.07 -1.35 -21.07
N VAL A 68 -2.69 -1.54 -19.80
CA VAL A 68 -2.74 -0.50 -18.77
C VAL A 68 -1.57 0.45 -18.96
N LYS A 69 -1.82 1.76 -18.83
CA LYS A 69 -0.77 2.78 -18.88
C LYS A 69 -0.17 3.06 -17.52
N GLY A 70 1.11 3.43 -17.51
CA GLY A 70 1.83 3.78 -16.29
C GLY A 70 1.14 4.88 -15.50
N ILE A 71 0.53 5.87 -16.17
CA ILE A 71 -0.23 6.95 -15.49
C ILE A 71 -1.37 6.41 -14.63
N ASP A 72 -2.08 5.37 -15.07
CA ASP A 72 -3.19 4.80 -14.31
C ASP A 72 -2.67 3.89 -13.22
N PHE A 73 -1.60 3.14 -13.48
CA PHE A 73 -0.95 2.35 -12.45
C PHE A 73 -0.38 3.22 -11.31
N ILE A 74 0.25 4.36 -11.64
CA ILE A 74 0.73 5.35 -10.69
C ILE A 74 -0.43 5.92 -9.87
N LYS A 75 -1.53 6.33 -10.52
CA LYS A 75 -2.73 6.81 -9.81
C LYS A 75 -3.29 5.77 -8.85
N LEU A 76 -3.36 4.51 -9.29
CA LEU A 76 -3.83 3.42 -8.45
C LEU A 76 -2.91 3.20 -7.25
N ALA A 77 -1.58 3.23 -7.45
CA ALA A 77 -0.62 3.15 -6.37
C ALA A 77 -0.77 4.30 -5.37
N GLN A 78 -0.97 5.53 -5.85
CA GLN A 78 -1.26 6.70 -5.00
C GLN A 78 -2.54 6.51 -4.19
N MET A 79 -3.59 5.94 -4.78
CA MET A 79 -4.85 5.65 -4.07
C MET A 79 -4.67 4.58 -3.00
N LEU A 80 -3.90 3.53 -3.28
CA LEU A 80 -3.63 2.45 -2.31
C LEU A 80 -2.74 2.92 -1.16
N CYS A 81 -1.87 3.91 -1.39
CA CYS A 81 -0.94 4.45 -0.41
C CYS A 81 -1.43 5.77 0.22
N ILE A 82 -2.73 6.07 0.18
CA ILE A 82 -3.26 7.39 0.54
C ILE A 82 -2.98 7.78 2.00
N ASP A 83 -2.92 6.79 2.89
CA ASP A 83 -2.68 6.97 4.32
C ASP A 83 -1.18 6.93 4.68
N TYR A 84 -0.28 6.78 3.70
CA TYR A 84 1.16 6.71 3.95
C TYR A 84 1.81 8.10 3.94
N PRO A 85 2.86 8.30 4.74
CA PRO A 85 3.72 9.47 4.62
C PRO A 85 4.21 9.64 3.18
N SER A 86 4.27 10.89 2.71
CA SER A 86 4.60 11.17 1.31
C SER A 86 5.94 10.57 0.88
N GLU A 87 6.95 10.54 1.74
CA GLU A 87 8.25 9.91 1.43
C GLU A 87 8.14 8.43 1.10
N ILE A 88 7.26 7.70 1.80
CA ILE A 88 7.01 6.27 1.56
C ILE A 88 6.32 6.09 0.21
N LEU A 89 5.28 6.88 -0.09
CA LEU A 89 4.63 6.87 -1.40
C LEU A 89 5.64 7.10 -2.52
N HIS A 90 6.50 8.12 -2.40
CA HIS A 90 7.54 8.39 -3.40
C HIS A 90 8.54 7.23 -3.53
N GLY A 91 8.91 6.59 -2.41
CA GLY A 91 9.76 5.40 -2.42
C GLY A 91 9.11 4.21 -3.15
N ILE A 92 7.83 3.93 -2.85
CA ILE A 92 7.05 2.90 -3.53
C ILE A 92 6.98 3.18 -5.04
N LEU A 93 6.67 4.42 -5.45
CA LEU A 93 6.63 4.78 -6.87
C LEU A 93 7.98 4.59 -7.56
N ARG A 94 9.11 4.82 -6.87
CA ARG A 94 10.45 4.53 -7.40
C ARG A 94 10.70 3.02 -7.55
N LEU A 95 10.21 2.20 -6.63
CA LEU A 95 10.31 0.74 -6.72
C LEU A 95 9.49 0.17 -7.87
N LEU A 96 8.34 0.79 -8.18
CA LEU A 96 7.53 0.39 -9.33
C LEU A 96 8.20 0.72 -10.66
N ASP A 97 9.01 1.79 -10.69
CA ASP A 97 9.80 2.24 -11.85
C ASP A 97 8.99 2.31 -13.15
N LYS A 98 7.89 3.07 -13.13
CA LYS A 98 7.03 3.27 -14.31
C LYS A 98 6.91 4.75 -14.68
N ARG A 99 7.06 5.04 -15.97
CA ARG A 99 6.74 6.32 -16.58
C ARG A 99 5.29 6.36 -17.03
N GLU A 100 4.71 7.54 -17.12
CA GLU A 100 3.27 7.73 -17.38
C GLU A 100 2.80 7.10 -18.69
N GLU A 101 3.62 7.20 -19.73
CA GLU A 101 3.31 6.75 -21.10
C GLU A 101 3.57 5.26 -21.35
N GLU A 102 4.31 4.60 -20.45
CA GLU A 102 4.69 3.19 -20.60
C GLU A 102 3.47 2.28 -20.47
N ASN A 103 3.54 1.14 -21.15
CA ASN A 103 2.60 0.04 -20.90
C ASN A 103 3.06 -0.71 -19.67
N VAL A 104 2.10 -1.09 -18.83
CA VAL A 104 2.31 -1.96 -17.68
C VAL A 104 1.73 -3.32 -18.03
N GLU A 105 2.59 -4.34 -18.12
CA GLU A 105 2.13 -5.70 -18.35
C GLU A 105 1.41 -6.26 -17.11
N PHE A 106 0.56 -7.27 -17.29
CA PHE A 106 -0.20 -7.82 -16.16
C PHE A 106 0.70 -8.35 -15.03
N ASP A 107 1.81 -9.00 -15.36
CA ASP A 107 2.73 -9.53 -14.35
C ASP A 107 3.39 -8.41 -13.54
N GLU A 108 3.74 -7.29 -14.19
CA GLU A 108 4.29 -6.10 -13.53
C GLU A 108 3.24 -5.42 -12.64
N PHE A 109 2.02 -5.29 -13.15
CA PHE A 109 0.88 -4.76 -12.40
C PHE A 109 0.61 -5.61 -11.15
N LEU A 110 0.50 -6.94 -11.33
CA LEU A 110 0.28 -7.87 -10.23
C LEU A 110 1.41 -7.82 -9.19
N CYS A 111 2.67 -7.77 -9.65
CA CYS A 111 3.83 -7.67 -8.78
C CYS A 111 3.79 -6.38 -7.96
N GLY A 112 3.58 -5.22 -8.60
CA GLY A 112 3.56 -3.95 -7.89
C GLY A 112 2.37 -3.79 -6.95
N ILE A 113 1.18 -4.28 -7.31
CA ILE A 113 0.04 -4.31 -6.37
C ILE A 113 0.37 -5.18 -5.16
N LYS A 114 0.97 -6.37 -5.35
CA LYS A 114 1.41 -7.22 -4.23
C LYS A 114 2.43 -6.52 -3.35
N THR A 115 3.40 -5.82 -3.94
CA THR A 115 4.42 -5.07 -3.20
C THR A 115 3.78 -4.01 -2.31
N ILE A 116 2.83 -3.22 -2.83
CA ILE A 116 2.12 -2.21 -2.04
C ILE A 116 1.38 -2.85 -0.87
N LEU A 117 0.62 -3.92 -1.11
CA LEU A 117 -0.14 -4.59 -0.05
C LEU A 117 0.76 -5.30 0.97
N LEU A 118 1.94 -5.78 0.57
CA LEU A 118 2.93 -6.30 1.52
C LEU A 118 3.41 -5.22 2.48
N PHE A 119 3.66 -4.00 1.99
CA PHE A 119 3.97 -2.85 2.84
C PHE A 119 2.81 -2.48 3.76
N ASP A 120 1.56 -2.63 3.31
CA ASP A 120 0.39 -2.38 4.13
C ASP A 120 0.36 -3.25 5.40
N ASN A 121 0.50 -4.57 5.24
CA ASN A 121 0.58 -5.47 6.40
C ASN A 121 1.80 -5.19 7.27
N TYR A 122 2.94 -4.86 6.64
CA TYR A 122 4.14 -4.49 7.38
C TYR A 122 3.88 -3.26 8.26
N PHE A 123 3.26 -2.21 7.73
CA PHE A 123 2.95 -1.00 8.51
C PHE A 123 1.89 -1.23 9.58
N GLU A 124 0.89 -2.11 9.34
CA GLU A 124 -0.05 -2.54 10.38
C GLU A 124 0.67 -3.21 11.56
N GLU A 125 1.68 -4.04 11.31
CA GLU A 125 2.51 -4.64 12.36
C GLU A 125 3.36 -3.57 13.07
N MET A 126 3.97 -2.65 12.32
CA MET A 126 4.79 -1.58 12.88
C MET A 126 3.97 -0.62 13.76
N GLU A 127 2.70 -0.38 13.42
CA GLU A 127 1.78 0.41 14.25
C GLU A 127 1.60 -0.21 15.64
N GLN A 128 1.50 -1.53 15.72
CA GLN A 128 1.36 -2.25 17.00
C GLN A 128 2.61 -2.07 17.86
N ILE A 129 3.80 -2.13 17.25
CA ILE A 129 5.07 -1.88 17.94
C ILE A 129 5.14 -0.43 18.41
N PHE A 130 4.78 0.54 17.56
CA PHE A 130 4.80 1.96 17.94
C PHE A 130 3.91 2.21 19.16
N LYS A 131 2.67 1.68 19.15
CA LYS A 131 1.73 1.78 20.27
C LYS A 131 2.28 1.12 21.55
N TYR A 132 3.02 0.02 21.41
CA TYR A 132 3.68 -0.64 22.54
C TYR A 132 4.86 0.18 23.10
N LEU A 133 5.60 0.87 22.25
CA LEU A 133 6.73 1.71 22.66
C LEU A 133 6.25 3.04 23.26
N ASP A 134 5.19 3.64 22.71
CA ASP A 134 4.53 4.85 23.21
C ASP A 134 3.56 4.56 24.36
N ASN A 135 4.07 3.91 25.42
CA ASN A 135 3.28 3.52 26.59
C ASN A 135 2.56 4.71 27.26
N ASN A 136 3.13 5.91 27.15
CA ASN A 136 2.59 7.12 27.74
C ASN A 136 1.66 7.90 26.80
N LYS A 137 1.41 7.39 25.57
CA LYS A 137 0.56 8.03 24.55
C LYS A 137 0.96 9.47 24.25
N GLN A 138 2.27 9.71 24.17
CA GLN A 138 2.85 11.02 23.86
C GLN A 138 2.90 11.30 22.36
N GLY A 139 2.61 10.28 21.52
CA GLY A 139 2.71 10.35 20.07
C GLY A 139 4.15 10.30 19.55
N LYS A 140 5.12 9.99 20.42
CA LYS A 140 6.55 9.92 20.09
C LYS A 140 7.23 8.77 20.81
N ILE A 141 8.21 8.17 20.17
CA ILE A 141 9.05 7.09 20.71
C ILE A 141 10.52 7.44 20.59
N LYS A 142 11.39 6.74 21.33
CA LYS A 142 12.84 6.88 21.17
C LYS A 142 13.33 6.13 19.93
N LYS A 143 14.39 6.64 19.30
CA LYS A 143 15.00 6.02 18.11
C LYS A 143 15.64 4.64 18.35
N ASP A 144 15.88 4.24 19.60
CA ASP A 144 16.53 2.97 19.96
C ASP A 144 15.61 1.73 19.78
N ILE A 145 14.87 1.67 18.68
CA ILE A 145 13.87 0.63 18.37
C ILE A 145 14.48 -0.78 18.30
N ALA A 146 15.72 -0.90 17.81
CA ALA A 146 16.43 -2.17 17.66
C ALA A 146 16.93 -2.77 18.99
N SER A 147 16.92 -1.98 20.08
CA SER A 147 17.27 -2.48 21.41
C SER A 147 16.15 -3.32 22.06
N GLN A 148 14.94 -3.26 21.52
CA GLN A 148 13.77 -3.93 22.05
C GLN A 148 13.67 -5.33 21.44
N LYS A 149 13.88 -6.37 22.27
CA LYS A 149 13.69 -7.77 21.86
C LYS A 149 12.26 -7.99 21.43
N SER A 150 12.02 -8.06 20.13
CA SER A 150 10.77 -8.58 19.57
C SER A 150 11.07 -9.85 18.77
N GLU A 151 10.06 -10.71 18.61
CA GLU A 151 10.13 -11.87 17.70
C GLU A 151 10.11 -11.45 16.22
N LEU A 152 9.99 -10.13 15.96
CA LEU A 152 9.97 -9.54 14.63
C LEU A 152 11.40 -9.33 14.13
N ARG A 153 11.59 -9.40 12.82
CA ARG A 153 12.85 -9.01 12.18
C ARG A 153 13.01 -7.50 12.31
N VAL A 154 13.58 -7.05 13.42
CA VAL A 154 14.00 -5.66 13.60
C VAL A 154 15.34 -5.48 12.86
N PRO A 155 15.52 -4.40 12.10
CA PRO A 155 16.81 -4.09 11.50
C PRO A 155 17.91 -3.94 12.53
N SER A 156 19.17 -4.03 12.09
CA SER A 156 20.29 -3.86 13.01
C SER A 156 20.33 -2.43 13.55
N ILE A 157 20.90 -2.25 14.75
CA ILE A 157 21.09 -0.92 15.35
C ILE A 157 21.92 -0.03 14.40
N GLU A 158 22.88 -0.60 13.70
CA GLU A 158 23.76 0.12 12.77
C GLU A 158 22.97 0.66 11.56
N ASP A 159 22.07 -0.15 10.98
CA ASP A 159 21.24 0.29 9.85
C ASP A 159 20.27 1.40 10.27
N VAL A 160 19.64 1.23 11.45
CA VAL A 160 18.73 2.23 12.02
C VAL A 160 19.46 3.55 12.23
N GLU A 161 20.65 3.54 12.84
CA GLU A 161 21.43 4.74 13.08
C GLU A 161 21.91 5.40 11.78
N SER A 162 22.35 4.61 10.81
CA SER A 162 22.78 5.09 9.49
C SER A 162 21.66 5.87 8.79
N VAL A 163 20.47 5.27 8.72
CA VAL A 163 19.30 5.91 8.09
C VAL A 163 18.82 7.11 8.90
N TYR A 164 18.73 6.98 10.23
CA TYR A 164 18.28 8.06 11.11
C TYR A 164 19.12 9.34 10.93
N GLN A 165 20.44 9.22 10.79
CA GLN A 165 21.34 10.36 10.57
C GLN A 165 21.06 11.12 9.26
N SER A 166 20.43 10.47 8.28
CA SER A 166 20.05 11.09 7.00
C SER A 166 18.64 11.70 7.02
N MET A 167 17.86 11.47 8.07
CA MET A 167 16.47 11.92 8.17
C MET A 167 16.37 13.33 8.76
N ALA A 168 15.47 14.13 8.19
CA ALA A 168 15.04 15.37 8.81
C ALA A 168 13.96 15.04 9.85
N VAL A 169 14.37 14.97 11.11
CA VAL A 169 13.46 14.75 12.25
C VAL A 169 13.07 16.07 12.90
N GLU A 170 11.85 16.14 13.41
CA GLU A 170 11.33 17.29 14.15
C GLU A 170 12.02 17.50 15.50
N GLU A 171 12.36 16.39 16.18
CA GLU A 171 12.97 16.40 17.51
C GLU A 171 14.04 15.32 17.62
N ASP A 172 15.28 15.73 17.91
CA ASP A 172 16.42 14.81 17.99
C ASP A 172 16.23 13.75 19.09
N GLY A 173 16.57 12.51 18.76
CA GLY A 173 16.40 11.33 19.61
C GLY A 173 14.97 10.79 19.73
N LEU A 174 13.97 11.50 19.19
CA LEU A 174 12.58 11.08 19.19
C LEU A 174 12.04 10.93 17.77
N LEU A 175 11.02 10.09 17.62
CA LEU A 175 10.33 9.81 16.37
C LEU A 175 8.83 9.90 16.62
N ASN A 176 8.15 10.75 15.87
CA ASN A 176 6.70 10.64 15.70
C ASN A 176 6.35 9.40 14.85
N TYR A 177 5.06 9.12 14.66
CA TYR A 177 4.64 7.92 13.94
C TYR A 177 5.09 7.90 12.48
N ASP A 178 4.97 9.03 11.77
CA ASP A 178 5.36 9.13 10.35
C ASP A 178 6.88 8.95 10.19
N GLU A 179 7.68 9.62 11.04
CA GLU A 179 9.13 9.49 11.05
C GLU A 179 9.56 8.04 11.36
N TYR A 180 8.86 7.38 12.29
CA TYR A 180 9.12 5.97 12.60
C TYR A 180 8.84 5.05 11.39
N LEU A 181 7.73 5.23 10.68
CA LEU A 181 7.45 4.45 9.47
C LEU A 181 8.46 4.73 8.35
N ILE A 182 8.83 6.00 8.15
CA ILE A 182 9.83 6.40 7.14
C ILE A 182 11.19 5.77 7.44
N LEU A 183 11.62 5.79 8.70
CA LEU A 183 12.87 5.19 9.15
C LEU A 183 12.89 3.70 8.81
N LEU A 184 11.86 2.97 9.25
CA LEU A 184 11.74 1.54 9.02
C LEU A 184 11.66 1.18 7.54
N PHE A 185 10.91 1.96 6.76
CA PHE A 185 10.81 1.78 5.31
C PHE A 185 12.17 1.94 4.63
N LYS A 186 12.90 3.02 4.91
CA LYS A 186 14.23 3.27 4.34
C LYS A 186 15.23 2.18 4.72
N VAL A 187 15.27 1.81 6.00
CA VAL A 187 16.12 0.71 6.47
C VAL A 187 15.78 -0.62 5.77
N THR A 188 14.48 -0.88 5.56
CA THR A 188 14.04 -2.07 4.82
C THR A 188 14.56 -2.04 3.38
N LEU A 189 14.48 -0.89 2.70
CA LEU A 189 14.96 -0.77 1.32
C LEU A 189 16.49 -0.87 1.18
N ASP A 190 17.25 -0.24 2.09
CA ASP A 190 18.72 -0.29 2.05
C ASP A 190 19.22 -1.73 2.21
N ASN A 191 18.57 -2.53 3.05
CA ASN A 191 18.88 -3.94 3.25
C ASN A 191 18.52 -4.87 2.08
N PHE A 192 17.67 -4.42 1.14
CA PHE A 192 17.39 -5.15 -0.11
C PHE A 192 18.27 -4.69 -1.28
N GLY A 193 19.10 -3.65 -1.07
CA GLY A 193 19.99 -3.07 -2.08
C GLY A 193 21.40 -3.70 -2.16
N GLU A 194 21.70 -4.73 -1.34
CA GLU A 194 22.95 -5.49 -1.36
C GLU A 194 22.86 -6.82 -2.14
#